data_AF-A0A843LBD0-F1
#
_entry.id   AF-A0A843LBD0-F1
#
_cell.length_a   1.000
_cell.length_b   1.000
_cell.length_c   1.000
_cell.angle_alpha   90.00
_cell.angle_beta   90.00
_cell.angle_gamma   90.00
#
_symmetry.space_group_name_H-M   'P 1'
#
loop_
_entity.id
_entity.type
_entity.pdbx_description
1 polymer ?
#
loop_
_entity_poly.entity_id
_entity_poly.type
_entity_poly.pdbx_seq_one_letter_code
_entity_poly.pdbx_strand_id
1 'polypeptide(L)' 'MQTIEISDKLYKKILAHRHGEESISKTIERKFKQEKPEKKSKALQEIDEIRKGKFYIRTQVEEALKD' A
#
# COMPACT_ATOMS: atom_id res chain seq x y z
N MET A 1 13.71 8.60 18.28
CA MET A 1 13.19 9.74 17.50
C MET A 1 14.26 10.10 16.49
N GLN A 2 13.94 10.10 15.20
CA GLN A 2 14.87 10.49 14.15
C GLN A 2 14.48 11.87 13.63
N THR A 3 15.48 12.68 13.30
CA THR A 3 15.28 13.99 12.70
C THR A 3 15.53 13.87 11.21
N ILE A 4 14.66 14.48 10.42
CA ILE A 4 14.82 14.61 8.98
C ILE A 4 14.72 16.08 8.61
N GLU A 5 15.54 16.50 7.67
CA GLU A 5 15.44 17.83 7.08
C GLU A 5 14.54 17.78 5.86
N ILE A 6 13.63 18.75 5.76
CA ILE A 6 12.71 18.88 4.64
C ILE A 6 12.61 20.35 4.24
N SER A 7 12.23 20.60 2.99
CA SER A 7 11.96 21.97 2.55
C SER A 7 10.80 22.60 3.32
N ASP A 8 10.88 23.91 3.56
CA ASP A 8 9.80 24.69 4.21
C ASP A 8 8.46 24.56 3.50
N LYS A 9 8.49 24.47 2.17
CA LYS A 9 7.28 24.27 1.36
C LYS A 9 6.61 22.94 1.69
N LEU A 10 7.39 21.88 1.87
CA LEU A 10 6.87 20.56 2.25
C LEU A 10 6.38 20.58 3.71
N TYR A 11 7.11 21.22 4.60
CA TYR A 11 6.71 21.37 5.99
C TYR A 11 5.35 22.08 6.13
N LYS A 12 5.15 23.21 5.43
CA LYS A 12 3.85 23.93 5.40
C LYS A 12 2.71 23.05 4.87
N LYS A 13 2.97 22.24 3.84
CA LYS A 13 1.99 21.27 3.33
C LYS A 13 1.61 20.25 4.41
N ILE A 14 2.57 19.72 5.16
CA ILE A 14 2.29 18.75 6.24
C ILE A 14 1.45 19.41 7.35
N LEU A 15 1.79 20.64 7.75
CA LEU A 15 1.05 21.39 8.76
C LEU A 15 -0.41 21.64 8.38
N ALA A 16 -0.70 21.91 7.10
CA ALA A 16 -2.07 22.11 6.63
C ALA A 16 -2.98 20.87 6.81
N HIS A 17 -2.39 19.69 7.01
CA HIS A 17 -3.13 18.44 7.26
C HIS A 17 -3.13 18.02 8.73
N ARG A 18 -2.58 18.84 9.63
CA ARG A 18 -2.50 18.55 11.06
C ARG A 18 -3.88 18.75 11.72
N HIS A 19 -4.30 17.78 12.52
CA HIS A 19 -5.53 17.83 13.29
C HIS A 19 -5.22 18.09 14.77
N GLY A 20 -5.63 19.25 15.28
CA GLY A 20 -5.40 19.65 16.66
C GLY A 20 -3.90 19.65 17.01
N GLU A 21 -3.57 19.05 18.15
CA GLU A 21 -2.21 19.06 18.70
C GLU A 21 -1.37 17.83 18.33
N GLU A 22 -1.81 17.00 17.37
CA GLU A 22 -1.10 15.76 17.01
C GLU A 22 0.35 16.00 16.57
N SER A 23 1.23 15.01 16.72
CA SER A 23 2.61 15.13 16.25
C SER A 23 2.70 15.07 14.72
N ILE A 24 3.73 15.70 14.15
CA ILE A 24 4.02 15.66 12.70
C ILE A 24 4.13 14.22 12.20
N SER A 25 4.79 13.34 12.96
CA SER A 25 4.90 11.92 12.62
C SER A 25 3.54 11.23 12.52
N LYS A 26 2.60 11.57 13.41
CA LYS A 26 1.24 11.03 13.40
C LYS A 26 0.42 11.57 12.22
N THR A 27 0.59 12.84 11.87
CA THR A 27 0.01 13.43 10.66
C THR A 27 0.50 12.72 9.40
N ILE A 28 1.81 12.45 9.30
CA ILE A 28 2.41 11.73 8.17
C ILE A 28 1.89 10.29 8.12
N GLU A 29 1.86 9.58 9.25
CA GLU A 29 1.33 8.22 9.33
C GLU A 29 -0.14 8.15 8.89
N ARG A 30 -1.01 9.03 9.41
CA ARG A 30 -2.42 9.05 8.98
C ARG A 30 -2.55 9.25 7.47
N LYS A 31 -1.79 10.19 6.91
CA LYS A 31 -1.96 10.56 5.51
C LYS A 31 -1.31 9.57 4.53
N PHE A 32 -0.13 9.05 4.87
CA PHE A 32 0.69 8.27 3.94
C PHE A 32 0.75 6.76 4.26
N LYS A 33 0.41 6.31 5.48
CA LYS A 33 0.23 4.86 5.74
C LYS A 33 -1.16 4.36 5.37
N GLN A 34 -2.16 5.22 5.25
CA GLN A 34 -3.47 4.84 4.71
C GLN A 34 -3.42 4.59 3.18
N GLU A 35 -2.39 5.11 2.49
CA GLU A 35 -2.08 4.80 1.08
C GLU A 35 -1.18 3.56 0.91
N LYS A 36 -1.23 2.58 1.82
CA LYS A 36 -1.05 1.20 1.36
C LYS A 36 -2.42 0.78 0.84
N PRO A 37 -2.70 0.94 -0.47
CA PRO A 37 -3.99 0.57 -0.96
C PRO A 37 -4.21 -0.91 -0.63
N GLU A 38 -5.41 -1.21 -0.17
CA GLU A 38 -6.00 -2.54 -0.18
C GLU A 38 -6.02 -3.17 -1.60
N LYS A 39 -5.49 -2.48 -2.61
CA LYS A 39 -5.00 -3.11 -3.84
C LYS A 39 -3.72 -3.88 -3.53
N LYS A 40 -3.89 -5.08 -2.94
CA LYS A 40 -2.95 -6.17 -3.24
C LYS A 40 -2.79 -6.18 -4.76
N SER A 41 -1.58 -5.89 -5.25
CA SER A 41 -1.24 -6.11 -6.66
C SER A 41 -1.74 -7.50 -7.06
N LYS A 42 -2.29 -7.68 -8.26
CA LYS A 42 -2.73 -9.01 -8.75
C LYS A 42 -1.64 -10.07 -8.52
N ALA A 43 -0.38 -9.70 -8.73
CA ALA A 43 0.78 -10.55 -8.45
C ALA A 43 0.90 -10.98 -6.97
N LEU A 44 0.59 -10.10 -6.02
CA LEU A 44 0.59 -10.43 -4.59
C LEU A 44 -0.63 -11.27 -4.18
N GLN A 45 -1.76 -11.14 -4.89
CA GLN A 45 -2.91 -12.05 -4.74
C GLN A 45 -2.57 -13.44 -5.27
N GLU A 46 -2.01 -13.54 -6.48
CA GLU A 46 -1.59 -14.80 -7.09
C GLU A 46 -0.55 -15.55 -6.24
N ILE A 47 0.44 -14.84 -5.68
CA ILE A 47 1.43 -15.43 -4.76
C ILE A 47 0.76 -15.94 -3.47
N ASP A 48 -0.24 -15.22 -2.93
CA ASP A 48 -0.99 -15.63 -1.73
C ASP A 48 -1.90 -16.84 -2.01
N GLU A 49 -2.47 -16.95 -3.21
CA GLU A 49 -3.25 -18.11 -3.66
C GLU A 49 -2.38 -19.35 -3.86
N ILE A 50 -1.19 -19.19 -4.45
CA ILE A 50 -0.18 -20.27 -4.55
C ILE A 50 0.25 -20.72 -3.15
N ARG A 51 0.50 -19.78 -2.23
CA ARG A 51 0.87 -20.09 -0.84
C ARG A 51 -0.23 -20.82 -0.07
N LYS A 52 -1.51 -20.56 -0.38
CA LYS A 52 -2.68 -21.26 0.17
C LYS A 52 -2.95 -22.62 -0.49
N GLY A 53 -2.11 -23.05 -1.44
CA GLY A 53 -2.18 -24.36 -2.05
C GLY A 53 -3.30 -24.51 -3.10
N LYS A 54 -3.83 -23.41 -3.64
CA LYS A 54 -4.70 -23.47 -4.83
C LYS A 54 -3.81 -23.70 -6.05
N PHE A 55 -3.70 -24.96 -6.46
CA PHE A 55 -3.02 -25.35 -7.70
C PHE A 55 -4.08 -25.61 -8.77
N TYR A 56 -3.97 -24.92 -9.90
CA TYR A 56 -4.77 -25.21 -11.08
C TYR A 56 -4.17 -26.39 -11.84
N ILE A 57 -5.03 -27.28 -12.31
CA ILE A 57 -4.63 -28.44 -13.12
C ILE A 57 -4.39 -27.95 -14.55
N ARG A 58 -3.37 -28.46 -15.23
CA ARG A 58 -2.95 -28.02 -16.58
C ARG A 58 -4.11 -27.90 -17.58
N THR A 59 -5.07 -28.82 -17.51
CA THR A 59 -6.29 -28.83 -18.34
C THR A 59 -7.19 -27.61 -18.15
N GLN A 60 -7.32 -27.09 -16.92
CA GLN A 60 -8.16 -25.92 -16.63
C GLN A 60 -7.55 -24.62 -17.16
N VAL A 61 -6.21 -24.55 -17.21
CA VAL A 61 -5.49 -23.39 -17.76
C VAL A 61 -5.52 -23.41 -19.30
N GLU A 62 -5.42 -24.60 -19.90
CA GLU A 62 -5.49 -24.75 -21.36
C GLU A 62 -6.89 -24.47 -21.94
N GLU A 63 -7.97 -24.64 -21.17
CA GLU A 63 -9.33 -24.24 -21.57
C GLU A 63 -9.54 -22.73 -21.50
N ALA A 64 -8.99 -22.05 -20.49
CA ALA A 64 -9.12 -20.60 -20.33
C ALA A 64 -8.32 -19.77 -21.36
N LEU A 65 -7.37 -20.40 -22.07
CA LEU A 65 -6.53 -19.78 -23.10
C LEU A 65 -7.11 -19.91 -24.52
N LYS A 66 -8.28 -20.53 -24.68
CA LYS A 66 -8.91 -20.80 -25.99
C LYS A 66 -10.04 -19.84 -26.39
N ASP A 67 -10.36 -18.86 -25.55
CA ASP A 67 -11.22 -17.71 -25.89
C ASP A 67 -10.39 -16.49 -26.31
#